data_AF-A0A352RJU8-F1
#
_entry.id   AF-A0A352RJU8-F1
#
_cell.length_a   1.000
_cell.length_b   1.000
_cell.length_c   1.000
_cell.angle_alpha   90.00
_cell.angle_beta   90.00
_cell.angle_gamma   90.00
#
_symmetry.space_group_name_H-M   'P 1'
#
loop_
_entity.id
_entity.type
_entity.pdbx_description
1 polymer ?
#
loop_
_entity_poly.entity_id
_entity_poly.type
_entity_poly.pdbx_seq_one_letter_code
_entity_poly.pdbx_strand_id
1 'polypeptide(L)' 'MRLIIIGGGNMGGAILLALVKAEVIPPKNILLIEPDDAKRQNLSKATSCDS' A
#
# COMPACT_ATOMS: atom_id res chain seq x y z
N MET A 1 10.28 -10.54 -5.60
CA MET A 1 10.66 -9.42 -4.71
C MET A 1 9.41 -8.97 -3.97
N ARG A 2 9.50 -8.76 -2.65
CA ARG A 2 8.39 -8.25 -1.84
C ARG A 2 8.72 -6.82 -1.40
N LEU A 3 7.83 -5.87 -1.66
CA LEU A 3 7.98 -4.48 -1.23
C LEU A 3 7.28 -4.29 0.12
N ILE A 4 7.93 -3.62 1.05
CA ILE A 4 7.34 -3.26 2.34
C ILE A 4 7.28 -1.73 2.40
N ILE A 5 6.10 -1.19 2.64
CA ILE A 5 5.88 0.24 2.85
C ILE A 5 5.53 0.45 4.32
N ILE A 6 6.36 1.21 5.02
CA ILE A 6 6.14 1.57 6.42
C ILE A 6 5.66 3.02 6.47
N GLY A 7 4.41 3.22 6.85
CA GLY A 7 3.69 4.48 6.82
C GLY A 7 2.86 4.65 5.54
N GLY A 8 1.54 4.72 5.70
CA GLY A 8 0.52 5.02 4.70
C GLY A 8 0.04 6.48 4.72
N GLY A 9 0.83 7.39 5.30
CA GLY A 9 0.57 8.84 5.18
C GLY A 9 0.58 9.32 3.72
N ASN A 10 0.45 10.64 3.50
CA ASN A 10 0.26 11.20 2.15
C ASN A 10 1.28 10.68 1.11
N MET A 11 2.56 10.61 1.47
CA MET A 11 3.60 10.09 0.56
C MET A 11 3.51 8.58 0.38
N GLY A 12 3.43 7.81 1.47
CA GLY A 12 3.40 6.35 1.40
C GLY A 12 2.17 5.83 0.64
N GLY A 13 1.00 6.42 0.89
CA GLY A 13 -0.22 6.13 0.16
C GLY A 13 -0.14 6.51 -1.33
N ALA A 14 0.43 7.67 -1.67
CA ALA A 14 0.61 8.08 -3.06
C ALA A 14 1.56 7.16 -3.84
N ILE A 15 2.68 6.77 -3.22
CA ILE A 15 3.63 5.81 -3.79
C ILE A 15 2.96 4.45 -3.99
N LEU A 16 2.25 3.95 -2.97
CA LEU A 16 1.52 2.69 -3.05
C LEU A 16 0.52 2.69 -4.21
N LEU A 17 -0.30 3.73 -4.30
CA LEU A 17 -1.28 3.90 -5.38
C LEU A 17 -0.62 3.96 -6.75
N ALA A 18 0.49 4.70 -6.89
CA ALA A 18 1.22 4.81 -8.15
C ALA A 18 1.78 3.45 -8.60
N LEU A 19 2.41 2.71 -7.68
CA LEU A 19 2.99 1.40 -7.98
C LEU A 19 1.95 0.37 -8.42
N VAL A 20 0.79 0.36 -7.76
CA VAL A 20 -0.32 -0.55 -8.12
C VAL A 20 -0.95 -0.13 -9.45
N LYS A 21 -1.24 1.16 -9.66
CA LYS A 21 -1.84 1.66 -10.91
C LYS A 21 -0.94 1.50 -12.13
N ALA A 22 0.37 1.65 -11.94
CA ALA A 22 1.35 1.44 -13.01
C ALA A 22 1.73 -0.04 -13.20
N GLU A 23 1.10 -0.95 -12.45
CA GLU A 23 1.33 -2.40 -12.52
C GLU A 23 2.80 -2.82 -12.33
N VAL A 24 3.59 -1.99 -11.64
CA VAL A 24 5.03 -2.22 -11.44
C VAL A 24 5.27 -3.41 -10.51
N ILE A 25 4.42 -3.56 -9.49
CA ILE A 25 4.48 -4.65 -8.51
C ILE A 25 3.06 -5.16 -8.27
N PRO A 26 2.81 -6.48 -8.37
CA PRO A 26 1.51 -7.06 -8.02
C PRO A 26 1.13 -6.72 -6.57
N PRO A 27 -0.12 -6.33 -6.27
CA PRO A 27 -0.54 -5.94 -4.92
C PRO A 27 -0.22 -6.96 -3.82
N LYS A 28 -0.36 -8.27 -4.12
CA LYS A 28 0.00 -9.39 -3.22
C LYS A 28 1.49 -9.43 -2.81
N ASN A 29 2.34 -8.72 -3.53
CA ASN A 29 3.77 -8.60 -3.25
C ASN A 29 4.11 -7.30 -2.51
N ILE A 30 3.11 -6.53 -2.09
CA ILE A 30 3.27 -5.30 -1.31
C ILE A 30 2.64 -5.52 0.07
N LEU A 31 3.41 -5.24 1.12
CA LEU A 31 2.94 -5.21 2.51
C LEU A 31 2.92 -3.76 3.01
N LEU A 32 1.75 -3.28 3.42
CA LEU A 32 1.58 -1.96 4.05
C LEU A 32 1.58 -2.08 5.57
N ILE A 33 2.52 -1.43 6.25
CA ILE A 33 2.53 -1.28 7.71
C ILE A 33 2.15 0.16 8.03
N GLU A 34 0.95 0.39 8.55
CA GLU A 34 0.43 1.71 8.93
C GLU A 34 -0.27 1.59 10.29
N PRO A 35 0.13 2.30 11.35
CA PRO A 35 -0.44 2.12 12.69
C PRO A 35 -1.92 2.52 12.80
N ASP A 36 -2.40 3.46 11.98
CA ASP A 36 -3.81 3.83 11.96
C ASP A 36 -4.63 2.79 11.20
N ASP A 37 -5.46 2.03 11.91
CA ASP A 37 -6.28 0.96 11.35
C ASP A 37 -7.25 1.45 10.26
N ALA A 38 -7.89 2.60 10.45
CA ALA A 38 -8.84 3.14 9.48
C ALA A 38 -8.11 3.53 8.18
N LYS A 39 -6.95 4.18 8.31
CA LYS A 39 -6.11 4.54 7.17
C LYS A 39 -5.55 3.30 6.45
N ARG A 40 -5.06 2.33 7.23
CA ARG A 40 -4.55 1.06 6.70
C ARG A 40 -5.62 0.35 5.88
N GLN A 41 -6.81 0.11 6.46
CA GLN A 41 -7.91 -0.55 5.74
C GLN A 41 -8.37 0.22 4.50
N ASN A 42 -8.43 1.56 4.56
CA ASN A 42 -8.83 2.38 3.41
C ASN A 42 -7.84 2.23 2.26
N LEU A 43 -6.53 2.25 2.54
CA LEU A 43 -5.49 2.03 1.54
C LEU A 43 -5.55 0.62 0.99
N SER A 44 -5.63 -0.41 1.84
CA SER A 44 -5.71 -1.81 1.39
C SER A 44 -6.91 -2.10 0.50
N LYS A 45 -8.07 -1.50 0.79
CA LYS A 45 -9.25 -1.60 -0.07
C LYS A 45 -9.04 -0.90 -1.42
N ALA A 46 -8.37 0.25 -1.42
CA ALA A 46 -8.11 1.00 -2.65
C ALA A 46 -7.04 0.35 -3.55
N THR A 47 -6.15 -0.45 -2.98
CA THR A 47 -4.98 -0.98 -3.69
C THR A 47 -4.91 -2.52 -3.72
N SER A 48 -5.83 -3.21 -3.06
CA SER A 48 -5.88 -4.68 -2.92
C SER A 48 -4.58 -5.29 -2.38
N CYS A 49 -3.87 -4.56 -1.52
CA CYS A 49 -2.59 -4.97 -0.94
C CYS A 49 -2.78 -5.69 0.40
N ASP A 50 -1.78 -6.47 0.80
CA ASP A 50 -1.72 -7.04 2.16
C ASP A 50 -1.39 -5.92 3.15
N SER A 51 -2.06 -5.91 4.31
CA SER A 51 -1.92 -4.86 5.33
C SER A 51 -2.16 -5.33 6.75
#